data_AF-A0A1I0MMM2-F1
#
_entry.id   AF-A0A1I0MMM2-F1
#
_cell.length_a   1.000
_cell.length_b   1.000
_cell.length_c   1.000
_cell.angle_alpha   90.00
_cell.angle_beta   90.00
_cell.angle_gamma   90.00
#
_symmetry.space_group_name_H-M   'P 1'
#
loop_
_entity.id
_entity.type
_entity.pdbx_description
1 polymer ?
#
loop_
_entity_poly.entity_id
_entity_poly.type
_entity_poly.pdbx_seq_one_letter_code
_entity_poly.pdbx_strand_id
1 'polypeptide(L)'
;MKDDLKMFGAEALYLSASVIVAGLASLLQTVGRTFEGRYSGFFMSGDEYSYSILFYLLGMVIFVSFMVMGYRYFLRKRISNLYRTGMSAKIFFAVISAVFAILMIVAIVICLYLRVGMTDNMRPLWMENTTIFGWPIFSLIFMIFVELIESNA
;
A
#
# COMPACT_ATOMS: atom_id res chain seq x y z
N MET A 1 27.87 5.35 9.21
CA MET A 1 27.02 6.56 9.31
C MET A 1 26.57 7.13 7.97
N LYS A 2 27.46 7.60 7.08
CA LYS A 2 27.01 8.23 5.80
C LYS A 2 26.27 7.27 4.87
N ASP A 3 26.70 6.01 4.83
CA ASP A 3 26.07 5.00 3.97
C ASP A 3 24.76 4.47 4.57
N ASP A 4 24.68 4.34 5.90
CA ASP A 4 23.45 4.00 6.61
C ASP A 4 22.37 5.07 6.37
N LEU A 5 22.74 6.35 6.43
CA LEU A 5 21.81 7.47 6.20
C LEU A 5 21.25 7.48 4.77
N LYS A 6 22.10 7.19 3.77
CA LYS A 6 21.68 7.09 2.35
C LYS A 6 20.76 5.91 2.10
N MET A 7 20.90 4.85 2.89
CA MET A 7 20.09 3.64 2.79
C MET A 7 18.71 3.89 3.39
N PHE A 8 18.62 4.40 4.62
CA PHE A 8 17.34 4.79 5.23
C PHE A 8 16.61 5.87 4.42
N GLY A 9 17.35 6.83 3.85
CA GLY A 9 16.76 7.83 2.96
C GLY A 9 16.15 7.21 1.69
N ALA A 10 16.78 6.19 1.10
CA ALA A 10 16.23 5.51 -0.07
C ALA A 10 15.05 4.60 0.26
N GLU A 11 15.06 3.96 1.42
CA GLU A 11 13.92 3.21 1.94
C GLU A 11 12.73 4.14 2.14
N ALA A 12 12.91 5.24 2.86
CA ALA A 12 11.86 6.22 3.10
C ALA A 12 11.30 6.79 1.79
N LEU A 13 12.16 7.06 0.80
CA LEU A 13 11.72 7.51 -0.54
C LEU A 13 10.92 6.43 -1.27
N TYR A 14 11.37 5.18 -1.24
CA TYR A 14 10.64 4.07 -1.84
C TYR A 14 9.27 3.89 -1.19
N LEU A 15 9.21 3.86 0.15
CA LEU A 15 7.96 3.72 0.89
C LEU A 15 7.02 4.92 0.68
N SER A 16 7.56 6.14 0.62
CA SER A 16 6.79 7.33 0.25
C SER A 16 6.16 7.18 -1.14
N ALA A 17 6.93 6.69 -2.11
CA ALA A 17 6.43 6.42 -3.45
C ALA A 17 5.38 5.29 -3.44
N SER A 18 5.56 4.24 -2.63
CA SER A 18 4.57 3.18 -2.44
C SER A 18 3.25 3.70 -1.89
N VAL A 19 3.27 4.65 -0.94
CA VAL A 19 2.06 5.32 -0.44
C VAL A 19 1.33 6.07 -1.57
N ILE A 20 2.06 6.81 -2.40
CA ILE A 20 1.47 7.53 -3.54
C ILE A 20 0.86 6.54 -4.54
N VAL A 21 1.60 5.48 -4.89
CA VAL A 21 1.14 4.47 -5.85
C VAL A 21 -0.05 3.69 -5.31
N ALA A 22 -0.10 3.39 -4.01
CA ALA A 22 -1.29 2.85 -3.37
C ALA A 22 -2.48 3.80 -3.49
N GLY A 23 -2.31 5.10 -3.21
CA GLY A 23 -3.36 6.09 -3.45
C GLY A 23 -3.89 6.04 -4.89
N LEU A 24 -3.00 6.12 -5.87
CA LEU A 24 -3.36 6.07 -7.30
C LEU A 24 -4.02 4.77 -7.71
N ALA A 25 -3.51 3.63 -7.24
CA ALA A 25 -4.09 2.33 -7.50
C ALA A 25 -5.51 2.27 -6.93
N SER A 26 -5.73 2.75 -5.70
CA SER A 26 -7.06 2.74 -5.07
C SER A 26 -8.06 3.57 -5.86
N LEU A 27 -7.64 4.75 -6.34
CA LEU A 27 -8.45 5.59 -7.22
C LEU A 27 -8.80 4.84 -8.51
N LEU A 28 -7.82 4.18 -9.14
CA LEU A 28 -8.06 3.40 -10.35
C LEU A 28 -9.06 2.26 -10.09
N GLN A 29 -8.99 1.58 -8.95
CA GLN A 29 -9.94 0.52 -8.62
C GLN A 29 -11.38 1.04 -8.49
N THR A 30 -11.56 2.31 -8.12
CA THR A 30 -12.90 2.95 -8.10
C THR A 30 -13.36 3.47 -9.47
N VAL A 31 -12.49 3.44 -10.49
CA VAL A 31 -12.88 3.79 -11.87
C VAL A 31 -13.82 2.73 -12.43
N GLY A 32 -14.86 3.16 -13.14
CA GLY A 32 -15.82 2.25 -13.75
C GLY A 32 -16.73 1.56 -12.75
N ARG A 33 -16.88 2.10 -11.52
CA ARG A 33 -17.87 1.64 -10.56
C ARG A 33 -19.29 1.76 -11.13
N THR A 34 -20.15 0.81 -10.81
CA THR A 34 -21.56 0.82 -11.23
C THR A 34 -22.46 1.05 -10.05
N PHE A 35 -23.45 1.92 -10.18
CA PHE A 35 -24.48 2.13 -9.17
C PHE A 35 -25.39 0.89 -9.12
N GLU A 36 -25.55 0.29 -7.94
CA GLU A 36 -26.38 -0.91 -7.72
C GLU A 36 -27.69 -0.59 -7.02
N GLY A 37 -27.78 0.53 -6.30
CA GLY A 37 -29.00 0.92 -5.62
C GLY A 37 -28.75 1.87 -4.47
N ARG A 38 -29.79 2.09 -3.67
CA ARG A 38 -29.72 2.90 -2.45
C ARG A 38 -29.96 2.02 -1.25
N TYR A 39 -29.28 2.32 -0.16
CA TYR A 39 -29.57 1.71 1.13
C TYR A 39 -30.12 2.75 2.11
N SER A 40 -31.07 2.35 2.93
CA SER A 40 -31.55 3.15 4.06
C SER A 40 -31.09 2.52 5.36
N GLY A 41 -30.11 3.13 6.03
CA GLY A 41 -29.72 2.76 7.38
C GLY A 41 -30.43 3.62 8.43
N PHE A 42 -30.44 3.15 9.69
CA PHE A 42 -31.05 3.86 10.82
C PHE A 42 -30.35 5.20 11.14
N PHE A 43 -29.04 5.31 10.84
CA PHE A 43 -28.24 6.52 11.10
C PHE A 43 -27.83 7.28 9.82
N MET A 44 -27.65 6.59 8.69
CA MET A 44 -27.32 7.20 7.40
C MET A 44 -27.92 6.37 6.26
N SER A 45 -28.48 7.06 5.27
CA SER A 45 -28.79 6.49 3.95
C SER A 45 -27.72 6.93 2.94
N GLY A 46 -27.47 6.10 1.94
CA GLY A 46 -26.45 6.35 0.94
C GLY A 46 -26.65 5.52 -0.32
N ASP A 47 -25.76 5.72 -1.28
CA ASP A 47 -25.75 4.98 -2.53
C ASP A 47 -24.79 3.77 -2.43
N GLU A 48 -25.17 2.66 -3.04
CA GLU A 48 -24.33 1.47 -3.17
C GLU A 48 -23.73 1.40 -4.57
N TYR A 49 -22.41 1.25 -4.61
CA TYR A 49 -21.64 1.10 -5.83
C TYR A 49 -20.92 -0.24 -5.83
N SER A 50 -20.63 -0.76 -7.02
CA SER A 50 -19.92 -2.02 -7.20
C SER A 50 -18.61 -1.80 -7.91
N TYR A 51 -17.56 -2.50 -7.46
CA TYR A 51 -16.27 -2.50 -8.13
C TYR A 51 -16.39 -3.16 -9.50
N SER A 52 -15.81 -2.51 -10.52
CA SER A 52 -15.49 -3.22 -11.75
C SER A 52 -14.30 -4.16 -11.49
N ILE A 53 -14.50 -5.47 -11.70
CA ILE A 53 -13.45 -6.47 -11.53
C ILE A 53 -12.19 -6.13 -12.33
N LEU A 54 -12.37 -5.60 -13.55
CA LEU A 54 -11.27 -5.27 -14.46
C LEU A 54 -10.38 -4.16 -13.87
N PHE A 55 -10.99 -3.04 -13.46
CA PHE A 55 -10.27 -1.90 -12.88
C PHE A 55 -9.68 -2.25 -11.52
N TYR A 56 -10.36 -3.11 -10.76
CA TYR A 56 -9.85 -3.61 -9.50
C TYR A 56 -8.54 -4.40 -9.67
N LEU A 57 -8.54 -5.37 -10.60
CA LEU A 57 -7.36 -6.17 -10.94
C LEU A 57 -6.24 -5.28 -11.48
N LEU A 58 -6.57 -4.31 -12.33
CA LEU A 58 -5.59 -3.37 -12.89
C LEU A 58 -4.89 -2.56 -11.78
N GLY A 59 -5.63 -2.05 -10.80
CA GLY A 59 -5.06 -1.37 -9.64
C GLY A 59 -4.12 -2.27 -8.84
N MET A 60 -4.50 -3.54 -8.62
CA MET A 60 -3.62 -4.50 -7.94
C MET A 60 -2.34 -4.77 -8.73
N VAL A 61 -2.43 -4.96 -10.05
CA VAL A 61 -1.26 -5.17 -10.92
C VAL A 61 -0.31 -3.97 -10.85
N ILE A 62 -0.83 -2.74 -10.87
CA ILE A 62 -0.01 -1.53 -10.75
C ILE A 62 0.74 -1.51 -9.42
N PHE A 63 0.03 -1.72 -8.31
CA PHE A 63 0.64 -1.67 -6.98
C PHE A 63 1.68 -2.77 -6.77
N VAL A 64 1.35 -4.02 -7.09
CA VAL A 64 2.26 -5.17 -6.94
C VAL A 64 3.46 -5.04 -7.87
N SER A 65 3.26 -4.63 -9.12
CA SER A 65 4.36 -4.42 -10.07
C SER A 65 5.29 -3.32 -9.60
N PHE A 66 4.75 -2.21 -9.08
CA PHE A 66 5.55 -1.14 -8.50
C PHE A 66 6.38 -1.63 -7.31
N MET A 67 5.76 -2.38 -6.39
CA MET A 67 6.47 -2.91 -5.22
C MET A 67 7.63 -3.82 -5.64
N VAL A 68 7.36 -4.83 -6.48
CA VAL A 68 8.36 -5.83 -6.90
C VAL A 68 9.46 -5.19 -7.74
N MET A 69 9.10 -4.39 -8.75
CA MET A 69 10.07 -3.76 -9.65
C MET A 69 10.85 -2.67 -8.91
N GLY A 70 10.18 -1.84 -8.12
CA GLY A 70 10.83 -0.78 -7.36
C GLY A 70 11.85 -1.35 -6.37
N TYR A 71 11.54 -2.46 -5.71
CA TYR A 71 12.53 -3.16 -4.90
C TYR A 71 13.74 -3.64 -5.73
N ARG A 72 13.49 -4.36 -6.83
CA ARG A 72 14.55 -4.93 -7.69
C ARG A 72 15.53 -3.87 -8.23
N TYR A 73 15.02 -2.71 -8.65
CA TYR A 73 15.83 -1.66 -9.26
C TYR A 73 16.43 -0.69 -8.25
N PHE A 74 15.72 -0.32 -7.18
CA PHE A 74 16.15 0.75 -6.27
C PHE A 74 16.73 0.26 -4.94
N LEU A 75 16.13 -0.78 -4.35
CA LEU A 75 16.45 -1.19 -2.98
C LEU A 75 17.36 -2.42 -2.89
N ARG A 76 17.33 -3.35 -3.86
CA ARG A 76 18.08 -4.61 -3.78
C ARG A 76 19.55 -4.44 -3.40
N LYS A 77 20.28 -3.56 -4.11
CA LYS A 77 21.71 -3.28 -3.85
C LYS A 77 21.97 -2.55 -2.52
N ARG A 78 20.96 -1.90 -1.94
CA ARG A 78 21.08 -1.15 -0.69
C ARG A 78 20.74 -2.03 0.52
N ILE A 79 19.72 -2.86 0.40
CA ILE A 79 19.32 -3.85 1.41
C ILE A 79 20.39 -4.92 1.60
N SER A 80 21.08 -5.36 0.54
CA SER A 80 22.22 -6.27 0.67
C SER A 80 23.37 -5.69 1.52
N ASN A 81 23.50 -4.35 1.61
CA ASN A 81 24.48 -3.71 2.49
C ASN A 81 23.98 -3.60 3.94
N LEU A 82 22.66 -3.55 4.14
CA LEU A 82 21.99 -3.55 5.45
C LEU A 82 22.28 -4.85 6.23
N TYR A 83 22.54 -5.95 5.53
CA TYR A 83 23.02 -7.20 6.15
C TYR A 83 24.27 -7.01 7.02
N ARG A 84 25.17 -6.09 6.63
CA ARG A 84 26.41 -5.81 7.38
C ARG A 84 26.20 -4.91 8.59
N THR A 85 24.97 -4.47 8.84
CA THR A 85 24.62 -3.56 9.94
C THR A 85 24.01 -4.31 11.12
N GLY A 86 24.16 -3.76 12.32
CA GLY A 86 23.70 -4.39 13.57
C GLY A 86 22.17 -4.49 13.70
N MET A 87 21.70 -5.27 14.66
CA MET A 87 20.26 -5.55 14.90
C MET A 87 19.41 -4.28 15.11
N SER A 88 20.01 -3.20 15.61
CA SER A 88 19.34 -1.91 15.77
C SER A 88 18.89 -1.28 14.43
N ALA A 89 19.67 -1.44 13.36
CA ALA A 89 19.34 -0.91 12.04
C ALA A 89 18.14 -1.65 11.42
N LYS A 90 18.07 -2.97 11.64
CA LYS A 90 16.94 -3.83 11.22
C LYS A 90 15.64 -3.44 11.92
N ILE A 91 15.70 -3.23 13.23
CA ILE A 91 14.54 -2.76 14.01
C ILE A 91 14.08 -1.39 13.50
N PHE A 92 15.00 -0.47 13.23
CA PHE A 92 14.67 0.85 12.71
C PHE A 92 14.00 0.79 11.34
N PHE A 93 14.49 -0.07 10.44
CA PHE A 93 13.90 -0.35 9.12
C PHE A 93 12.45 -0.87 9.26
N ALA A 94 12.22 -1.85 10.12
CA ALA A 94 10.89 -2.39 10.38
C ALA A 94 9.92 -1.32 10.93
N VAL A 95 10.40 -0.44 11.83
CA VAL A 95 9.60 0.67 12.36
C VAL A 95 9.24 1.67 11.27
N ILE A 96 10.19 2.07 10.41
CA ILE A 96 9.91 2.96 9.27
C ILE A 96 8.85 2.33 8.36
N SER A 97 9.05 1.07 7.97
CA SER A 97 8.11 0.33 7.13
C SER A 97 6.70 0.29 7.73
N ALA A 98 6.58 0.07 9.06
CA ALA A 98 5.29 0.09 9.75
C ALA A 98 4.63 1.47 9.74
N VAL A 99 5.39 2.54 9.96
CA VAL A 99 4.88 3.93 9.89
C VAL A 99 4.33 4.23 8.49
N PHE A 100 5.06 3.87 7.45
CA PHE A 100 4.60 4.10 6.07
C PHE A 100 3.41 3.22 5.68
N ALA A 101 3.30 2.00 6.22
CA ALA A 101 2.10 1.18 6.05
C ALA A 101 0.86 1.87 6.65
N ILE A 102 0.98 2.50 7.82
CA ILE A 102 -0.12 3.29 8.41
C ILE A 102 -0.45 4.50 7.54
N LEU A 103 0.56 5.23 7.06
CA LEU A 103 0.35 6.36 6.13
C LEU A 103 -0.35 5.91 4.83
N MET A 104 -0.07 4.70 4.37
CA MET A 104 -0.74 4.10 3.22
C MET A 104 -2.24 3.91 3.46
N ILE A 105 -2.64 3.42 4.63
CA ILE A 105 -4.06 3.32 5.02
C ILE A 105 -4.73 4.69 4.92
N VAL A 106 -4.11 5.72 5.52
CA VAL A 106 -4.66 7.08 5.51
C VAL A 106 -4.83 7.59 4.07
N ALA A 107 -3.81 7.41 3.22
CA ALA A 107 -3.86 7.84 1.83
C ALA A 107 -4.97 7.13 1.03
N ILE A 108 -5.11 5.81 1.21
CA ILE A 108 -6.15 5.01 0.55
C ILE A 108 -7.54 5.45 1.01
N VAL A 109 -7.75 5.60 2.33
CA VAL A 109 -9.03 6.04 2.89
C VAL A 109 -9.43 7.42 2.36
N ILE A 110 -8.49 8.37 2.31
CA ILE A 110 -8.74 9.70 1.71
C ILE A 110 -9.12 9.55 0.23
N CYS A 111 -8.39 8.74 -0.54
CA CYS A 111 -8.67 8.53 -1.96
C CYS A 111 -10.05 7.89 -2.20
N LEU A 112 -10.43 6.90 -1.39
CA LEU A 112 -11.74 6.27 -1.44
C LEU A 112 -12.84 7.28 -1.10
N TYR A 113 -12.70 8.08 -0.03
CA TYR A 113 -13.69 9.10 0.32
C TYR A 113 -13.82 10.20 -0.74
N LEU A 114 -12.72 10.65 -1.33
CA LEU A 114 -12.74 11.66 -2.39
C LEU A 114 -13.51 11.18 -3.62
N ARG A 115 -13.53 9.87 -3.88
CA ARG A 115 -14.25 9.32 -5.02
C ARG A 115 -15.64 8.82 -4.69
N VAL A 116 -15.79 8.00 -3.66
CA VAL A 116 -17.03 7.31 -3.29
C VAL A 116 -17.97 8.26 -2.55
N GLY A 117 -17.46 9.16 -1.73
CA GLY A 117 -18.27 9.95 -0.81
C GLY A 117 -18.18 9.41 0.61
N MET A 118 -18.60 10.19 1.60
CA MET A 118 -18.52 9.79 3.02
C MET A 118 -19.64 8.85 3.46
N THR A 119 -20.72 8.79 2.69
CA THR A 119 -21.97 8.07 3.02
C THR A 119 -22.23 6.88 2.13
N ASP A 120 -21.41 6.68 1.10
CA ASP A 120 -21.66 5.70 0.05
C ASP A 120 -20.77 4.48 0.27
N ASN A 121 -21.29 3.30 -0.08
CA ASN A 121 -20.59 2.03 0.16
C ASN A 121 -20.13 1.39 -1.15
N MET A 122 -18.92 0.82 -1.14
CA MET A 122 -18.43 -0.01 -2.25
C MET A 122 -18.61 -1.49 -1.95
N ARG A 123 -19.24 -2.20 -2.88
CA ARG A 123 -19.42 -3.64 -2.87
C ARG A 123 -18.50 -4.32 -3.88
N PRO A 124 -18.05 -5.55 -3.61
CA PRO A 124 -18.19 -6.25 -2.33
C PRO A 124 -17.19 -5.73 -1.27
N LEU A 125 -17.60 -5.72 0.00
CA LEU A 125 -16.81 -5.23 1.15
C LEU A 125 -15.42 -5.88 1.28
N TRP A 126 -15.26 -7.13 0.87
CA TRP A 126 -13.96 -7.80 0.92
C TRP A 126 -12.94 -7.16 -0.04
N MET A 127 -13.38 -6.62 -1.18
CA MET A 127 -12.50 -5.92 -2.14
C MET A 127 -12.03 -4.59 -1.55
N GLU A 128 -12.95 -3.85 -0.93
CA GLU A 128 -12.64 -2.61 -0.21
C GLU A 128 -11.66 -2.86 0.94
N ASN A 129 -11.94 -3.84 1.80
CA ASN A 129 -11.06 -4.21 2.91
C ASN A 129 -9.67 -4.67 2.45
N THR A 130 -9.61 -5.41 1.33
CA THR A 130 -8.35 -5.84 0.74
C THR A 130 -7.54 -4.65 0.22
N THR A 131 -8.20 -3.63 -0.34
CA THR A 131 -7.52 -2.40 -0.76
C THR A 131 -7.03 -1.62 0.46
N ILE A 132 -7.89 -1.38 1.46
CA ILE A 132 -7.56 -0.57 2.65
C ILE A 132 -6.45 -1.21 3.49
N PHE A 133 -6.56 -2.50 3.80
CA PHE A 133 -5.66 -3.18 4.72
C PHE A 133 -4.66 -4.11 4.02
N GLY A 134 -5.10 -4.78 2.96
CA GLY A 134 -4.28 -5.78 2.27
C GLY A 134 -3.01 -5.17 1.67
N TRP A 135 -3.07 -3.95 1.12
CA TRP A 135 -1.89 -3.30 0.54
C TRP A 135 -0.85 -2.86 1.57
N PRO A 136 -1.21 -2.16 2.67
CA PRO A 136 -0.30 -1.91 3.78
C PRO A 136 0.32 -3.18 4.36
N ILE A 137 -0.49 -4.22 4.59
CA ILE A 137 -0.03 -5.49 5.14
C ILE A 137 0.93 -6.17 4.16
N PHE A 138 0.57 -6.24 2.88
CA PHE A 138 1.45 -6.77 1.83
C PHE A 138 2.77 -6.01 1.77
N SER A 139 2.74 -4.67 1.81
CA SER A 139 3.95 -3.86 1.79
C SER A 139 4.84 -4.15 3.00
N LEU A 140 4.27 -4.25 4.20
CA LEU A 140 5.02 -4.52 5.42
C LEU A 140 5.65 -5.91 5.38
N ILE A 141 4.86 -6.95 5.06
CA ILE A 141 5.34 -8.33 4.95
C ILE A 141 6.40 -8.43 3.86
N PHE A 142 6.19 -7.80 2.70
CA PHE A 142 7.14 -7.82 1.59
C PHE A 142 8.49 -7.22 2.00
N MET A 143 8.49 -6.08 2.69
CA MET A 143 9.72 -5.42 3.15
C MET A 143 10.48 -6.27 4.17
N ILE A 144 9.77 -6.84 5.16
CA ILE A 144 10.37 -7.74 6.16
C ILE A 144 10.92 -9.01 5.50
N PHE A 145 10.15 -9.62 4.60
CA PHE A 145 10.53 -10.87 3.94
C PHE A 145 11.76 -10.70 3.06
N VAL A 146 11.82 -9.60 2.31
CA VAL A 146 12.98 -9.21 1.51
C VAL A 146 14.22 -9.03 2.38
N GLU A 147 14.08 -8.40 3.56
CA GLU A 147 15.17 -8.25 4.51
C GLU A 147 15.66 -9.60 5.05
N LEU A 148 14.74 -10.53 5.34
CA LEU A 148 15.06 -11.86 5.86
C LEU A 148 15.72 -12.77 4.81
N ILE A 149 15.24 -12.78 3.56
CA ILE A 149 15.84 -13.61 2.50
C ILE A 149 17.27 -13.18 2.21
N GLU A 150 17.49 -11.89 1.99
CA GLU A 150 18.82 -11.36 1.69
C GLU A 150 19.76 -11.45 2.91
N SER A 151 19.23 -11.80 4.10
CA SER A 151 20.06 -12.14 5.27
C SER A 151 20.59 -13.58 5.29
N ASN A 152 20.00 -14.48 4.50
CA ASN A 152 20.37 -15.90 4.42
C ASN A 152 21.09 -16.29 3.12
N ALA A 153 21.25 -15.34 2.18
CA ALA A 153 21.92 -15.51 0.88
C ALA A 153 23.34 -14.93 0.91
#